data_AF-A0A7S4N289-F1
#
_entry.id   AF-A0A7S4N289-F1
#
_cell.length_a   1.000
_cell.length_b   1.000
_cell.length_c   1.000
_cell.angle_alpha   90.00
_cell.angle_beta   90.00
_cell.angle_gamma   90.00
#
_symmetry.space_group_name_H-M   'P 1'
#
loop_
_entity.id
_entity.type
_entity.pdbx_description
1 polymer ?
#
loop_
_entity_poly.entity_id
_entity_poly.type
_entity_poly.pdbx_seq_one_letter_code
_entity_poly.pdbx_strand_id
1 'polypeptide(L)'
;FWDDQALGVLAIQTNESFKNQIFNRHHVESVSVVSSGASCGTGKTRHIREELDKIRHQDDSQVASVNIHQGTTIASLVDALARKFPRSAQSNGLHISFTHMFGGEDNLLGRISQFFWSLLVLRGVYDSTSGKSFHLGGGHWHFFVELQALPTNAEEETLSAKEWLEQCIPILAHCGSVMEPSTDFIVDEEARRVSMYLRAYDLGTINRKFEPYHHK
;
A
#
# COMPACT_ATOMS: atom_id res chain seq x y z
N PHE A 1 -19.48 -9.80 12.10
CA PHE A 1 -19.79 -8.75 11.11
C PHE A 1 -19.70 -7.44 11.86
N TRP A 2 -18.61 -6.70 11.67
CA TRP A 2 -18.47 -5.35 12.22
C TRP A 2 -18.95 -4.40 11.13
N ASP A 3 -19.78 -3.44 11.51
CA ASP A 3 -20.31 -2.43 10.60
C ASP A 3 -19.20 -1.41 10.33
N ASP A 4 -18.77 -1.31 9.07
CA ASP A 4 -17.70 -0.39 8.66
C ASP A 4 -18.07 1.08 8.99
N GLN A 5 -19.37 1.40 9.07
CA GLN A 5 -19.83 2.71 9.57
C GLN A 5 -19.57 2.88 11.07
N ALA A 6 -19.73 1.84 11.89
CA ALA A 6 -19.47 1.92 13.33
C ALA A 6 -17.96 2.04 13.63
N LEU A 7 -17.11 1.41 12.81
CA LEU A 7 -15.65 1.57 12.88
C LEU A 7 -15.21 2.98 12.49
N GLY A 8 -15.86 3.58 11.48
CA GLY A 8 -15.69 5.00 11.13
C GLY A 8 -16.10 5.94 12.27
N VAL A 9 -17.28 5.73 12.87
CA VAL A 9 -17.81 6.59 13.95
C VAL A 9 -16.93 6.55 15.21
N LEU A 10 -16.37 5.38 15.58
CA LEU A 10 -15.45 5.27 16.72
C LEU A 10 -14.10 5.95 16.48
N ALA A 11 -13.59 5.97 15.24
CA ALA A 11 -12.37 6.68 14.87
C ALA A 11 -12.57 8.20 14.77
N ILE A 12 -13.75 8.65 14.31
CA ILE A 12 -14.06 10.06 14.04
C ILE A 12 -14.30 10.88 15.33
N GLN A 13 -14.86 10.28 16.39
CA GLN A 13 -15.27 11.04 17.58
C GLN A 13 -14.11 11.57 18.44
N THR A 14 -12.86 11.11 18.26
CA THR A 14 -11.69 11.67 18.97
C THR A 14 -10.42 11.64 18.11
N ASN A 15 -10.41 12.41 17.02
CA ASN A 15 -9.38 12.37 15.98
C ASN A 15 -7.92 12.40 16.51
N GLU A 16 -7.62 13.22 17.52
CA GLU A 16 -6.26 13.22 18.13
C GLU A 16 -6.02 12.06 19.11
N SER A 17 -7.00 11.69 19.94
CA SER A 17 -6.86 10.58 20.88
C SER A 17 -6.65 9.25 20.15
N PHE A 18 -7.35 9.06 19.03
CA PHE A 18 -7.28 7.85 18.23
C PHE A 18 -5.94 7.72 17.48
N LYS A 19 -5.45 8.81 16.85
CA LYS A 19 -4.08 8.82 16.30
C LYS A 19 -3.05 8.57 17.40
N ASN A 20 -3.19 9.21 18.56
CA ASN A 20 -2.30 8.97 19.70
C ASN A 20 -2.35 7.53 20.19
N GLN A 21 -3.48 6.82 20.12
CA GLN A 21 -3.54 5.39 20.43
C GLN A 21 -2.74 4.56 19.43
N ILE A 22 -2.85 4.85 18.14
CA ILE A 22 -2.08 4.14 17.10
C ILE A 22 -0.59 4.43 17.23
N PHE A 23 -0.19 5.70 17.31
CA PHE A 23 1.23 6.06 17.30
C PHE A 23 1.91 5.84 18.67
N ASN A 24 1.34 6.32 19.77
CA ASN A 24 2.02 6.29 21.07
C ASN A 24 1.85 4.95 21.80
N ARG A 25 0.76 4.22 21.56
CA ARG A 25 0.44 2.99 22.30
C ARG A 25 0.85 1.72 21.54
N HIS A 26 1.10 1.79 20.25
CA HIS A 26 1.32 0.60 19.41
C HIS A 26 2.68 0.56 18.71
N HIS A 27 3.61 1.47 19.06
CA HIS A 27 4.95 1.58 18.47
C HIS A 27 4.93 1.71 16.93
N VAL A 28 3.80 2.17 16.38
CA VAL A 28 3.72 2.60 14.99
C VAL A 28 4.30 4.00 14.96
N GLU A 29 5.35 4.22 14.19
CA GLU A 29 5.96 5.54 14.06
C GLU A 29 5.37 6.32 12.89
N SER A 30 5.11 5.64 11.78
CA SER A 30 4.59 6.28 10.59
C SER A 30 3.67 5.36 9.79
N VAL A 31 2.65 5.99 9.20
CA VAL A 31 1.83 5.42 8.13
C VAL A 31 1.87 6.44 6.99
N SER A 32 2.52 6.09 5.90
CA SER A 32 2.71 6.93 4.72
C SER A 32 1.95 6.33 3.55
N VAL A 33 0.98 7.07 3.02
CA VAL A 33 0.26 6.68 1.80
C VAL A 33 0.89 7.43 0.63
N VAL A 34 1.55 6.70 -0.25
CA VAL A 34 2.20 7.26 -1.45
C VAL A 34 1.25 7.10 -2.63
N SER A 35 0.79 8.23 -3.15
CA SER A 35 -0.11 8.29 -4.31
C SER A 35 0.42 9.31 -5.31
N SER A 36 -0.08 9.25 -6.54
CA SER A 36 0.21 10.25 -7.57
C SER A 36 -0.98 10.38 -8.50
N GLY A 37 -1.20 11.58 -9.05
CA GLY A 37 -2.28 11.81 -10.01
C GLY A 37 -2.21 10.92 -11.27
N ALA A 38 -1.00 10.41 -11.62
CA ALA A 38 -0.81 9.48 -12.74
C ALA A 38 -0.75 8.00 -12.30
N SER A 39 -1.27 7.12 -13.16
CA SER A 39 -1.46 5.68 -12.89
C SER A 39 -0.18 4.84 -12.81
N CYS A 40 0.94 5.28 -13.39
CA CYS A 40 2.20 4.53 -13.37
C CYS A 40 3.41 5.41 -13.71
N GLY A 41 4.60 4.96 -13.30
CA GLY A 41 5.88 5.57 -13.69
C GLY A 41 6.26 6.86 -12.95
N THR A 42 5.58 7.19 -11.85
CA THR A 42 5.80 8.41 -11.05
C THR A 42 6.80 8.24 -9.91
N GLY A 43 7.56 7.14 -9.90
CA GLY A 43 8.58 6.90 -8.88
C GLY A 43 8.06 6.54 -7.48
N LYS A 44 6.75 6.29 -7.30
CA LYS A 44 6.16 5.86 -6.00
C LYS A 44 6.91 4.71 -5.36
N THR A 45 7.05 3.58 -6.08
CA THR A 45 7.77 2.40 -5.60
C THR A 45 9.24 2.72 -5.27
N ARG A 46 9.87 3.59 -6.06
CA ARG A 46 11.26 4.00 -5.84
C ARG A 46 11.39 4.79 -4.54
N HIS A 47 10.55 5.80 -4.35
CA HIS A 47 10.53 6.61 -3.13
C HIS A 47 10.34 5.73 -1.89
N ILE A 48 9.38 4.80 -1.92
CA ILE A 48 9.17 3.86 -0.81
C ILE A 48 10.40 2.97 -0.58
N ARG A 49 11.05 2.50 -1.64
CA ARG A 49 12.29 1.70 -1.50
C ARG A 49 13.42 2.51 -0.87
N GLU A 50 13.59 3.77 -1.26
CA GLU A 50 14.59 4.65 -0.66
C GLU A 50 14.33 4.85 0.84
N GLU A 51 13.07 5.03 1.27
CA GLU A 51 12.72 5.10 2.70
C GLU A 51 12.90 3.78 3.44
N LEU A 52 12.50 2.65 2.83
CA LEU A 52 12.72 1.32 3.41
C LEU A 52 14.21 0.98 3.52
N ASP A 53 15.04 1.42 2.58
CA ASP A 53 16.47 1.20 2.65
C ASP A 53 17.08 1.97 3.82
N LYS A 54 16.60 3.18 4.15
CA LYS A 54 17.03 3.88 5.38
C LYS A 54 16.75 3.05 6.63
N ILE A 55 15.58 2.40 6.71
CA ILE A 55 15.21 1.52 7.83
C ILE A 55 16.10 0.28 7.85
N ARG A 56 16.35 -0.33 6.68
CA ARG A 56 17.18 -1.55 6.55
C ARG A 56 18.62 -1.34 7.06
N HIS A 57 19.15 -0.12 6.97
CA HIS A 57 20.49 0.21 7.46
C HIS A 57 20.53 0.52 8.96
N GLN A 58 19.41 0.46 9.68
CA GLN A 58 19.38 0.53 11.14
C GLN A 58 19.74 -0.84 11.75
N ASP A 59 20.34 -0.80 12.94
CA ASP A 59 20.66 -2.00 13.72
C ASP A 59 19.39 -2.78 14.06
N ASP A 60 19.44 -4.10 13.87
CA ASP A 60 18.33 -5.02 14.10
C ASP A 60 16.99 -4.58 13.45
N SER A 61 17.00 -4.47 12.12
CA SER A 61 15.83 -4.08 11.34
C SER A 61 15.28 -5.19 10.45
N GLN A 62 13.98 -5.11 10.13
CA GLN A 62 13.32 -5.97 9.14
C GLN A 62 12.49 -5.14 8.18
N VAL A 63 12.66 -5.38 6.89
CA VAL A 63 11.84 -4.70 5.87
C VAL A 63 11.25 -5.69 4.89
N ALA A 64 10.00 -5.46 4.49
CA ALA A 64 9.35 -6.31 3.54
C ALA A 64 8.35 -5.56 2.67
N SER A 65 8.09 -6.09 1.47
CA SER A 65 7.01 -5.64 0.61
C SER A 65 5.98 -6.75 0.39
N VAL A 66 4.71 -6.39 0.36
CA VAL A 66 3.57 -7.25 0.06
C VAL A 66 2.72 -6.58 -1.01
N ASN A 67 2.32 -7.33 -2.02
CA ASN A 67 1.44 -6.84 -3.07
C ASN A 67 0.03 -7.39 -2.84
N ILE A 68 -0.96 -6.51 -2.89
CA ILE A 68 -2.38 -6.83 -2.79
C ILE A 68 -2.98 -6.73 -4.18
N HIS A 69 -3.68 -7.78 -4.60
CA HIS A 69 -4.37 -7.89 -5.88
C HIS A 69 -5.70 -8.63 -5.69
N GLN A 70 -6.50 -8.78 -6.76
CA GLN A 70 -7.85 -9.35 -6.66
C GLN A 70 -7.94 -10.75 -6.03
N GLY A 71 -6.88 -11.55 -6.14
CA GLY A 71 -6.81 -12.91 -5.56
C GLY A 71 -6.28 -12.96 -4.13
N THR A 72 -5.95 -11.81 -3.54
CA THR A 72 -5.38 -11.75 -2.19
C THR A 72 -6.44 -12.03 -1.14
N THR A 73 -6.16 -12.98 -0.24
CA THR A 73 -7.01 -13.30 0.91
C THR A 73 -6.34 -12.87 2.22
N ILE A 74 -7.12 -12.70 3.30
CA ILE A 74 -6.57 -12.42 4.63
C ILE A 74 -5.58 -13.51 5.07
N ALA A 75 -5.91 -14.78 4.82
CA ALA A 75 -5.02 -15.91 5.07
C ALA A 75 -3.66 -15.74 4.38
N SER A 76 -3.67 -15.38 3.08
CA SER A 76 -2.44 -15.18 2.31
C SER A 76 -1.61 -13.99 2.81
N LEU A 77 -2.27 -12.94 3.32
CA LEU A 77 -1.61 -11.78 3.92
C LEU A 77 -0.96 -12.15 5.25
N VAL A 78 -1.69 -12.82 6.14
CA VAL A 78 -1.16 -13.30 7.42
C VAL A 78 0.06 -14.20 7.20
N ASP A 79 -0.03 -15.15 6.26
CA ASP A 79 1.08 -16.04 5.90
C ASP A 79 2.28 -15.30 5.28
N ALA A 80 2.02 -14.28 4.47
CA ALA A 80 3.09 -13.46 3.91
C ALA A 80 3.80 -12.65 5.01
N LEU A 81 3.04 -12.03 5.92
CA LEU A 81 3.57 -11.22 7.01
C LEU A 81 4.36 -12.07 8.00
N ALA A 82 3.81 -13.21 8.46
CA ALA A 82 4.50 -14.10 9.38
C ALA A 82 5.83 -14.64 8.81
N ARG A 83 5.89 -14.93 7.51
CA ARG A 83 7.13 -15.35 6.84
C ARG A 83 8.15 -14.21 6.68
N LYS A 84 7.67 -12.98 6.46
CA LYS A 84 8.52 -11.80 6.22
C LYS A 84 9.05 -11.19 7.53
N PHE A 85 8.30 -11.34 8.62
CA PHE A 85 8.68 -10.87 9.96
C PHE A 85 8.67 -12.04 10.96
N PRO A 86 9.59 -13.02 10.82
CA PRO A 86 9.60 -14.24 11.65
C PRO A 86 10.09 -14.02 13.10
N ARG A 87 10.59 -12.83 13.42
CA ARG A 87 11.17 -12.49 14.72
C ARG A 87 10.84 -11.05 15.08
N SER A 88 11.05 -10.67 16.33
CA SER A 88 11.03 -9.25 16.71
C SER A 88 12.30 -8.57 16.20
N ALA A 89 12.18 -7.31 15.83
CA ALA A 89 13.27 -6.43 15.43
C ALA A 89 13.05 -5.04 16.05
N GLN A 90 14.11 -4.27 16.28
CA GLN A 90 13.98 -2.92 16.84
C GLN A 90 13.26 -1.97 15.88
N SER A 91 13.42 -2.18 14.56
CA SER A 91 12.80 -1.36 13.53
C SER A 91 12.24 -2.21 12.39
N ASN A 92 11.01 -1.91 11.98
CA ASN A 92 10.24 -2.70 11.02
C ASN A 92 9.68 -1.79 9.94
N GLY A 93 9.93 -2.12 8.67
CA GLY A 93 9.38 -1.41 7.52
C GLY A 93 8.50 -2.32 6.67
N LEU A 94 7.22 -2.00 6.52
CA LEU A 94 6.30 -2.74 5.68
C LEU A 94 5.79 -1.88 4.53
N HIS A 95 6.13 -2.26 3.31
CA HIS A 95 5.53 -1.74 2.09
C HIS A 95 4.36 -2.60 1.63
N ILE A 96 3.21 -1.98 1.38
CA ILE A 96 1.99 -2.61 0.86
C ILE A 96 1.61 -1.93 -0.44
N SER A 97 1.64 -2.65 -1.56
CA SER A 97 1.30 -2.10 -2.88
C SER A 97 -0.03 -2.64 -3.37
N PHE A 98 -0.94 -1.75 -3.74
CA PHE A 98 -2.24 -2.11 -4.33
C PHE A 98 -2.14 -2.20 -5.84
N THR A 99 -2.18 -3.40 -6.39
CA THR A 99 -2.05 -3.65 -7.83
C THR A 99 -3.37 -4.15 -8.41
N HIS A 100 -3.87 -3.53 -9.49
CA HIS A 100 -5.09 -3.92 -10.20
C HIS A 100 -6.33 -4.10 -9.30
N MET A 101 -6.52 -3.18 -8.36
CA MET A 101 -7.64 -3.21 -7.41
C MET A 101 -8.98 -2.77 -8.01
N PHE A 102 -8.99 -2.25 -9.24
CA PHE A 102 -10.16 -1.62 -9.85
C PHE A 102 -10.84 -2.56 -10.84
N GLY A 103 -12.13 -2.80 -10.65
CA GLY A 103 -12.95 -3.74 -11.42
C GLY A 103 -13.24 -5.08 -10.75
N GLY A 104 -12.90 -5.26 -9.47
CA GLY A 104 -13.16 -6.48 -8.68
C GLY A 104 -14.16 -6.22 -7.54
N GLU A 105 -14.86 -7.29 -7.13
CA GLU A 105 -15.95 -7.31 -6.13
C GLU A 105 -15.73 -6.39 -4.91
N ASP A 106 -16.77 -5.62 -4.54
CA ASP A 106 -16.84 -4.74 -3.35
C ASP A 106 -16.33 -5.40 -2.05
N ASN A 107 -16.37 -6.72 -1.99
CA ASN A 107 -15.92 -7.54 -0.87
C ASN A 107 -14.41 -7.42 -0.58
N LEU A 108 -13.56 -7.20 -1.60
CA LEU A 108 -12.12 -7.12 -1.38
C LEU A 108 -11.70 -5.84 -0.64
N LEU A 109 -12.27 -4.69 -1.01
CA LEU A 109 -12.00 -3.43 -0.34
C LEU A 109 -12.45 -3.47 1.12
N GLY A 110 -13.63 -4.03 1.40
CA GLY A 110 -14.08 -4.25 2.79
C GLY A 110 -13.11 -5.12 3.60
N ARG A 111 -12.63 -6.23 3.04
CA ARG A 111 -11.62 -7.09 3.69
C ARG A 111 -10.30 -6.37 3.93
N ILE A 112 -9.85 -5.54 3.00
CA ILE A 112 -8.64 -4.73 3.14
C ILE A 112 -8.82 -3.68 4.22
N SER A 113 -9.96 -3.00 4.25
CA SER A 113 -10.31 -2.05 5.31
C SER A 113 -10.25 -2.72 6.68
N GLN A 114 -10.89 -3.89 6.82
CA GLN A 114 -10.84 -4.69 8.04
C GLN A 114 -9.42 -5.15 8.40
N PHE A 115 -8.61 -5.51 7.41
CA PHE A 115 -7.21 -5.87 7.59
C PHE A 115 -6.41 -4.71 8.20
N PHE A 116 -6.48 -3.52 7.61
CA PHE A 116 -5.75 -2.35 8.13
C PHE A 116 -6.25 -1.93 9.49
N TRP A 117 -7.57 -1.98 9.71
CA TRP A 117 -8.12 -1.68 11.02
C TRP A 117 -7.58 -2.65 12.08
N SER A 118 -7.64 -3.95 11.80
CA SER A 118 -7.15 -4.97 12.74
C SER A 118 -5.65 -4.82 12.98
N LEU A 119 -4.86 -4.64 11.91
CA LEU A 119 -3.41 -4.50 12.02
C LEU A 119 -3.00 -3.27 12.83
N LEU A 120 -3.60 -2.10 12.56
CA LEU A 120 -3.18 -0.82 13.15
C LEU A 120 -3.82 -0.56 14.53
N VAL A 121 -5.05 -1.04 14.76
CA VAL A 121 -5.80 -0.79 16.01
C VAL A 121 -5.65 -1.96 16.98
N LEU A 122 -5.71 -3.21 16.50
CA LEU A 122 -5.59 -4.40 17.36
C LEU A 122 -4.16 -4.97 17.42
N ARG A 123 -3.20 -4.36 16.72
CA ARG A 123 -1.81 -4.83 16.59
C ARG A 123 -1.69 -6.24 16.01
N GLY A 124 -2.66 -6.67 15.23
CA GLY A 124 -2.62 -7.98 14.63
C GLY A 124 -3.82 -8.30 13.79
N VAL A 125 -3.64 -9.29 12.94
CA VAL A 125 -4.65 -9.78 12.03
C VAL A 125 -4.83 -11.27 12.32
N TYR A 126 -6.07 -11.67 12.50
CA TYR A 126 -6.46 -13.06 12.66
C TYR A 126 -7.34 -13.46 11.47
N ASP A 127 -6.98 -14.55 10.80
CA ASP A 127 -7.85 -15.20 9.83
C ASP A 127 -8.65 -16.29 10.51
N SER A 128 -9.97 -16.09 10.62
CA SER A 128 -10.88 -17.07 11.19
C SER A 128 -11.01 -18.36 10.37
N THR A 129 -10.65 -18.31 9.08
CA THR A 129 -10.77 -19.47 8.18
C THR A 129 -9.63 -20.47 8.39
N SER A 130 -8.38 -19.98 8.42
CA SER A 130 -7.19 -20.80 8.62
C SER A 130 -6.75 -20.93 10.07
N GLY A 131 -7.31 -20.12 10.98
CA GLY A 131 -6.91 -20.04 12.39
C GLY A 131 -5.54 -19.40 12.61
N LYS A 132 -4.96 -18.79 11.58
CA LYS A 132 -3.64 -18.14 11.65
C LYS A 132 -3.76 -16.71 12.10
N SER A 133 -2.76 -16.23 12.84
CA SER A 133 -2.62 -14.83 13.17
C SER A 133 -1.23 -14.29 12.87
N PHE A 134 -1.18 -12.98 12.65
CA PHE A 134 0.04 -12.20 12.63
C PHE A 134 -0.12 -11.06 13.63
N HIS A 135 0.89 -10.81 14.45
CA HIS A 135 0.90 -9.72 15.41
C HIS A 135 2.11 -8.83 15.16
N LEU A 136 1.92 -7.52 15.28
CA LEU A 136 3.02 -6.57 15.25
C LEU A 136 3.93 -6.86 16.45
N GLY A 137 5.16 -7.28 16.17
CA GLY A 137 6.19 -7.51 17.18
C GLY A 137 6.54 -6.26 17.98
N GLY A 138 7.49 -6.41 18.90
CA GLY A 138 8.10 -5.24 19.55
C GLY A 138 8.89 -4.39 18.55
N GLY A 139 9.28 -3.18 18.97
CA GLY A 139 10.03 -2.24 18.13
C GLY A 139 9.15 -1.29 17.33
N HIS A 140 9.81 -0.43 16.57
CA HIS A 140 9.22 0.66 15.80
C HIS A 140 8.70 0.14 14.45
N TRP A 141 7.50 0.57 14.05
CA TRP A 141 6.86 0.15 12.79
C TRP A 141 6.61 1.33 11.87
N HIS A 142 7.06 1.19 10.62
CA HIS A 142 6.83 2.11 9.52
C HIS A 142 6.03 1.42 8.42
N PHE A 143 4.85 1.96 8.10
CA PHE A 143 4.00 1.44 7.04
C PHE A 143 4.03 2.37 5.83
N PHE A 144 4.32 1.81 4.67
CA PHE A 144 4.28 2.51 3.38
C PHE A 144 3.21 1.86 2.51
N VAL A 145 2.17 2.61 2.17
CA VAL A 145 1.05 2.14 1.37
C VAL A 145 1.12 2.79 0.00
N GLU A 146 1.34 2.00 -1.04
CA GLU A 146 1.40 2.48 -2.43
C GLU A 146 0.04 2.34 -3.12
N LEU A 147 -0.53 3.46 -3.54
CA LEU A 147 -1.71 3.53 -4.40
C LEU A 147 -1.25 3.67 -5.85
N GLN A 148 -1.41 2.63 -6.67
CA GLN A 148 -0.92 2.61 -8.07
C GLN A 148 -1.65 3.63 -8.96
N ALA A 149 -2.98 3.54 -9.01
CA ALA A 149 -3.87 4.48 -9.67
C ALA A 149 -5.08 4.70 -8.76
N LEU A 150 -5.69 5.89 -8.78
CA LEU A 150 -6.99 6.09 -8.15
C LEU A 150 -8.07 5.81 -9.21
N PRO A 151 -9.20 5.18 -8.84
CA PRO A 151 -10.29 5.05 -9.77
C PRO A 151 -10.88 6.43 -10.05
N THR A 152 -11.11 6.73 -11.31
CA THR A 152 -12.07 7.77 -11.69
C THR A 152 -13.44 7.31 -11.24
N ASN A 153 -14.18 8.18 -10.54
CA ASN A 153 -15.55 7.86 -10.16
C ASN A 153 -16.44 7.77 -11.41
N ALA A 154 -17.69 7.32 -11.25
CA ALA A 154 -18.65 7.16 -12.36
C ALA A 154 -18.96 8.48 -13.10
N GLU A 155 -18.56 9.63 -12.53
CA GLU A 155 -18.70 10.97 -13.08
C GLU A 155 -17.41 11.49 -13.74
N GLU A 156 -16.40 10.63 -13.95
CA GLU A 156 -15.07 10.96 -14.49
C GLU A 156 -14.25 11.97 -13.65
N GLU A 157 -14.71 12.34 -12.46
CA GLU A 157 -13.92 13.13 -11.54
C GLU A 157 -12.84 12.26 -10.89
N THR A 158 -11.60 12.71 -11.00
CA THR A 158 -10.48 12.14 -10.26
C THR A 158 -10.63 12.48 -8.79
N LEU A 159 -11.09 11.52 -7.98
CA LEU A 159 -11.03 11.61 -6.52
C LEU A 159 -9.58 11.84 -6.09
N SER A 160 -9.37 12.73 -5.12
CA SER A 160 -8.07 12.82 -4.46
C SER A 160 -7.78 11.52 -3.70
N ALA A 161 -6.49 11.22 -3.49
CA ALA A 161 -6.09 10.02 -2.76
C ALA A 161 -6.71 9.96 -1.35
N LYS A 162 -6.87 11.14 -0.73
CA LYS A 162 -7.47 11.25 0.59
C LYS A 162 -8.97 10.91 0.56
N GLU A 163 -9.73 11.48 -0.38
CA GLU A 163 -11.16 11.19 -0.52
C GLU A 163 -11.41 9.71 -0.83
N TRP A 164 -10.59 9.11 -1.70
CA TRP A 164 -10.68 7.67 -1.98
C TRP A 164 -10.44 6.83 -0.73
N LEU A 165 -9.44 7.18 0.08
CA LEU A 165 -9.19 6.49 1.35
C LEU A 165 -10.33 6.69 2.35
N GLU A 166 -10.91 7.88 2.44
CA GLU A 166 -12.05 8.14 3.32
C GLU A 166 -13.27 7.27 2.96
N GLN A 167 -13.45 6.96 1.67
CA GLN A 167 -14.52 6.11 1.19
C GLN A 167 -14.21 4.61 1.32
N CYS A 168 -12.98 4.19 1.05
CA CYS A 168 -12.65 2.77 0.89
C CYS A 168 -11.84 2.17 2.06
N ILE A 169 -10.94 2.93 2.68
CA ILE A 169 -10.05 2.47 3.75
C ILE A 169 -9.90 3.59 4.80
N PRO A 170 -10.96 3.91 5.58
CA PRO A 170 -11.02 5.13 6.38
C PRO A 170 -9.89 5.25 7.42
N ILE A 171 -9.45 4.12 7.96
CA ILE A 171 -8.34 4.07 8.92
C ILE A 171 -7.06 4.69 8.36
N LEU A 172 -6.75 4.45 7.08
CA LEU A 172 -5.58 5.02 6.41
C LEU A 172 -5.76 6.50 6.10
N ALA A 173 -6.99 6.96 5.81
CA ALA A 173 -7.27 8.40 5.69
C ALA A 173 -7.08 9.15 7.01
N HIS A 174 -7.38 8.50 8.14
CA HIS A 174 -7.24 9.12 9.46
C HIS A 174 -5.78 9.13 9.95
N CYS A 175 -5.09 7.98 9.94
CA CYS A 175 -3.72 7.90 10.50
C CYS A 175 -2.62 8.12 9.45
N GLY A 176 -2.90 7.90 8.17
CA GLY A 176 -1.92 8.02 7.11
C GLY A 176 -1.63 9.46 6.72
N SER A 177 -0.35 9.75 6.46
CA SER A 177 0.05 10.96 5.74
C SER A 177 0.04 10.66 4.24
N VAL A 178 -0.82 11.35 3.47
CA VAL A 178 -0.86 11.24 2.01
C VAL A 178 0.29 12.06 1.43
N MET A 179 1.15 11.41 0.66
CA MET A 179 2.36 12.01 0.08
C MET A 179 2.37 11.77 -1.42
N GLU A 180 2.76 12.79 -2.17
CA GLU A 180 3.07 12.67 -3.59
C GLU A 180 4.60 12.74 -3.76
N PRO A 181 5.25 11.72 -4.34
CA PRO A 181 6.68 11.76 -4.55
C PRO A 181 7.03 12.86 -5.57
N SER A 182 8.14 13.54 -5.35
CA SER A 182 8.64 14.57 -6.28
C SER A 182 8.73 14.03 -7.69
N THR A 183 8.21 14.73 -8.69
CA THR A 183 8.35 14.35 -10.11
C THR A 183 9.74 14.70 -10.68
N ASP A 184 10.54 15.45 -9.93
CA ASP A 184 11.90 15.84 -10.32
C ASP A 184 12.88 14.69 -10.06
N PHE A 185 12.81 13.69 -10.93
CA PHE A 185 13.77 12.62 -10.94
C PHE A 185 14.81 12.86 -12.03
N ILE A 186 16.09 12.73 -11.67
CA ILE A 186 17.12 12.37 -12.64
C ILE A 186 16.90 10.88 -12.95
N VAL A 187 15.94 10.59 -13.82
CA VAL A 187 15.86 9.30 -14.48
C VAL A 187 16.89 9.36 -15.59
N ASP A 188 17.81 8.39 -15.62
CA ASP A 188 18.64 8.20 -16.81
C ASP A 188 17.71 8.20 -18.02
N GLU A 189 18.01 9.05 -19.00
CA GLU A 189 17.18 9.30 -20.19
C GLU A 189 16.79 7.97 -20.87
N GLU A 190 17.66 6.96 -20.77
CA GLU A 190 17.46 5.61 -21.25
C GLU A 190 16.38 4.83 -20.47
N ALA A 191 16.42 4.85 -19.14
CA ALA A 191 15.41 4.20 -18.29
C ALA A 191 14.02 4.87 -18.40
N ARG A 192 13.99 6.20 -18.63
CA ARG A 192 12.76 6.94 -18.92
C ARG A 192 12.12 6.48 -20.22
N ARG A 193 12.93 6.33 -21.28
CA ARG A 193 12.47 5.86 -22.59
C ARG A 193 11.97 4.42 -22.55
N VAL A 194 12.68 3.52 -21.86
CA VAL A 194 12.24 2.13 -21.69
C VAL A 194 10.89 2.08 -20.97
N SER A 195 10.72 2.86 -19.89
CA SER A 195 9.47 2.91 -19.13
C SER A 195 8.30 3.49 -19.95
N MET A 196 8.55 4.56 -20.72
CA MET A 196 7.57 5.10 -21.67
C MET A 196 7.20 4.08 -22.75
N TYR A 197 8.17 3.35 -23.28
CA TYR A 197 7.95 2.35 -24.32
C TYR A 197 7.14 1.17 -23.79
N LEU A 198 7.48 0.62 -22.62
CA LEU A 198 6.72 -0.46 -21.98
C LEU A 198 5.28 -0.03 -21.68
N ARG A 199 5.09 1.19 -21.19
CA ARG A 199 3.75 1.75 -20.96
C ARG A 199 2.96 1.88 -22.26
N ALA A 200 3.57 2.38 -23.32
CA ALA A 200 2.91 2.54 -24.61
C ALA A 200 2.63 1.18 -25.30
N TYR A 201 3.46 0.16 -25.02
CA TYR A 201 3.20 -1.22 -25.40
C TYR A 201 1.98 -1.80 -24.66
N ASP A 202 1.90 -1.65 -23.34
CA ASP A 202 0.78 -2.15 -22.54
C ASP A 202 -0.55 -1.44 -22.87
N LEU A 203 -0.47 -0.15 -23.22
CA LEU A 203 -1.61 0.63 -23.67
C LEU A 203 -1.99 0.37 -25.14
N GLY A 204 -1.26 -0.51 -25.85
CA GLY A 204 -1.51 -0.84 -27.25
C GLY A 204 -1.28 0.32 -28.23
N THR A 205 -0.62 1.40 -27.81
CA THR A 205 -0.34 2.57 -28.64
C THR A 205 0.89 2.38 -29.54
N ILE A 206 1.67 1.32 -29.32
CA ILE A 206 2.76 0.90 -30.22
C ILE A 206 2.55 -0.58 -30.59
N ASN A 207 2.35 -0.86 -31.88
CA ASN A 207 2.23 -2.23 -32.39
C ASN A 207 3.60 -2.91 -32.49
N ARG A 208 3.66 -4.22 -32.18
CA ARG A 208 4.82 -5.09 -32.42
C ARG A 208 5.25 -5.00 -33.89
N LYS A 209 6.22 -4.15 -34.21
CA LYS A 209 7.00 -4.25 -35.45
C LYS A 209 8.46 -4.56 -35.12
N PHE A 210 8.66 -5.76 -34.60
CA PHE A 210 9.87 -6.50 -34.94
C PHE A 210 9.43 -7.50 -36.01
N GLU A 211 9.31 -7.03 -37.25
CA GLU A 211 9.37 -7.98 -38.37
C GLU A 211 10.75 -8.65 -38.28
N PRO A 212 10.82 -9.99 -38.25
CA PRO A 212 12.10 -10.66 -38.28
C PRO A 212 12.80 -10.25 -39.58
N TYR A 213 14.00 -9.71 -39.45
CA TYR A 213 14.91 -9.49 -40.57
C TYR A 213 15.13 -10.84 -41.26
N HIS A 214 14.43 -11.07 -42.37
CA HIS A 214 14.75 -12.16 -43.27
C HIS A 214 16.04 -11.77 -44.00
N HIS A 215 17.18 -12.23 -43.49
CA HIS A 215 18.40 -12.28 -44.26
C HIS A 215 18.16 -13.14 -45.52
N LYS A 216 18.23 -12.50 -46.68
CA LYS A 216 18.57 -13.16 -47.95
C LYS A 216 20.07 -13.04 -48.15
#